data_AF-A0A835HK07-F1
#
_entry.id   AF-A0A835HK07-F1
#
_cell.length_a   1.000
_cell.length_b   1.000
_cell.length_c   1.000
_cell.angle_alpha   90.00
_cell.angle_beta   90.00
_cell.angle_gamma   90.00
#
_symmetry.space_group_name_H-M   'P 1'
#
loop_
_entity.id
_entity.type
_entity.pdbx_description
1 polymer ?
#
loop_
_entity_poly.entity_id
_entity_poly.type
_entity_poly.pdbx_seq_one_letter_code
_entity_poly.pdbx_strand_id
1 'polypeptide(L)'
;MADPVVVVVGEGSQPVDLSKHPSGIVPTLQNIVSTVNLDCKLDLKQIALQARNAEYNPKRFAAVIMRIREPKTTALIFASGKMVGFSCQSTAKILSEMKIIYPNIAWSKDETCCIMERIGTSNRPLYHGFTPQVCTGAKSEQQSKLAARKYARIIQKLGFPAKFKDFKIQNIVGSCDVKFPIRLEGLAYSHGAFSSYEPELFPGLIYRMKQPKIVLLIFVSGKIVLTGAKVRDETYAAFENIYPVLSEFRKTQQCYKFDFPFLDRDVVTVDDNRLNYYDWLAAQCGIPQIEEWRTQMYAENGMNRNVRPETYRDEWED
;
A
#
# COMPACT_ATOMS: atom_id res chain seq x y z
N MET A 1 -41.89 6.40 -4.07
CA MET A 1 -40.46 6.58 -4.35
C MET A 1 -39.75 6.49 -3.02
N ALA A 2 -38.95 5.44 -2.80
CA ALA A 2 -38.21 5.28 -1.56
C ALA A 2 -36.92 6.11 -1.66
N ASP A 3 -36.67 6.96 -0.68
CA ASP A 3 -35.44 7.73 -0.56
C ASP A 3 -34.23 6.80 -0.38
N PRO A 4 -33.07 7.12 -0.97
CA PRO A 4 -31.88 6.29 -0.82
C PRO A 4 -31.39 6.32 0.63
N VAL A 5 -31.19 5.12 1.20
CA VAL A 5 -30.70 4.91 2.57
C VAL A 5 -29.28 5.49 2.70
N VAL A 6 -29.15 6.59 3.43
CA VAL A 6 -27.87 7.20 3.77
C VAL A 6 -27.27 6.42 4.95
N VAL A 7 -26.21 5.65 4.71
CA VAL A 7 -25.44 5.01 5.78
C VAL A 7 -24.48 6.05 6.38
N VAL A 8 -24.73 6.44 7.63
CA VAL A 8 -23.89 7.38 8.38
C VAL A 8 -22.67 6.62 8.91
N VAL A 9 -21.48 6.89 8.34
CA VAL A 9 -20.21 6.32 8.82
C VAL A 9 -19.34 7.44 9.42
N GLY A 10 -19.47 7.66 10.73
CA GLY A 10 -18.51 8.41 11.55
C GLY A 10 -18.44 9.93 11.32
N GLU A 11 -18.41 10.69 12.41
CA GLU A 11 -18.33 12.15 12.42
C GLU A 11 -17.23 12.69 11.48
N GLY A 12 -17.64 13.49 10.49
CA GLY A 12 -16.75 14.28 9.64
C GLY A 12 -16.51 13.77 8.21
N SER A 13 -17.10 12.65 7.79
CA SER A 13 -16.99 12.17 6.40
C SER A 13 -18.17 12.66 5.54
N GLN A 14 -17.89 13.17 4.34
CA GLN A 14 -18.94 13.55 3.38
C GLN A 14 -19.78 12.31 3.00
N PRO A 15 -21.08 12.46 2.73
CA PRO A 15 -21.94 11.34 2.34
C PRO A 15 -21.35 10.63 1.12
N VAL A 16 -21.17 9.31 1.24
CA VAL A 16 -20.66 8.46 0.16
C VAL A 16 -21.79 8.20 -0.83
N ASP A 17 -21.55 8.50 -2.11
CA ASP A 17 -22.47 8.18 -3.19
C ASP A 17 -22.43 6.67 -3.48
N LEU A 18 -23.40 5.94 -2.91
CA LEU A 18 -23.53 4.48 -3.05
C LEU A 18 -23.77 4.03 -4.49
N SER A 19 -24.23 4.92 -5.38
CA SER A 19 -24.36 4.59 -6.81
C SER A 19 -23.00 4.39 -7.49
N LYS A 20 -21.96 5.07 -6.99
CA LYS A 20 -20.57 4.98 -7.47
C LYS A 20 -19.71 4.07 -6.61
N HIS A 21 -20.07 3.90 -5.35
CA HIS A 21 -19.34 3.10 -4.37
C HIS A 21 -20.28 2.11 -3.67
N PRO A 22 -20.70 1.02 -4.34
CA PRO A 22 -21.56 0.00 -3.73
C PRO A 22 -20.99 -0.62 -2.45
N SER A 23 -19.67 -0.73 -2.33
CA SER A 23 -18.98 -1.19 -1.12
C SER A 23 -19.12 -0.26 0.09
N GLY A 24 -19.56 0.99 -0.11
CA GLY A 24 -19.55 2.04 0.91
C GLY A 24 -18.15 2.55 1.29
N ILE A 25 -17.09 2.06 0.65
CA ILE A 25 -15.70 2.42 0.95
C ILE A 25 -15.11 3.17 -0.25
N VAL A 26 -14.63 4.38 -0.02
CA VAL A 26 -14.00 5.20 -1.08
C VAL A 26 -12.48 5.12 -0.97
N PRO A 27 -11.77 4.60 -1.99
CA PRO A 27 -10.32 4.65 -2.03
C PRO A 27 -9.77 6.07 -1.95
N THR A 28 -8.77 6.26 -1.09
CA THR A 28 -8.09 7.55 -0.91
C THR A 28 -6.94 7.66 -1.91
N LEU A 29 -6.87 8.76 -2.66
CA LEU A 29 -5.77 9.01 -3.57
C LEU A 29 -4.53 9.45 -2.79
N GLN A 30 -3.43 8.72 -2.97
CA GLN A 30 -2.18 8.95 -2.24
C GLN A 30 -1.13 9.66 -3.07
N ASN A 31 -1.00 9.28 -4.35
CA ASN A 31 -0.01 9.88 -5.23
C ASN A 31 -0.54 9.98 -6.66
N ILE A 32 -0.07 11.01 -7.36
CA ILE A 32 -0.36 11.27 -8.76
C ILE A 32 0.97 11.60 -9.44
N VAL A 33 1.27 10.81 -10.46
CA VAL A 33 2.43 11.02 -11.32
C VAL A 33 1.97 11.61 -12.64
N SER A 34 2.56 12.73 -13.01
CA SER A 34 2.28 13.40 -14.29
C SER A 34 3.56 13.66 -15.07
N THR A 35 3.42 13.78 -16.38
CA THR A 35 4.51 14.17 -17.28
C THR A 35 4.11 15.37 -18.09
N VAL A 36 5.06 16.21 -18.41
CA VAL A 36 4.89 17.35 -19.31
C VAL A 36 6.16 17.54 -20.14
N ASN A 37 5.99 18.09 -21.33
CA ASN A 37 7.07 18.45 -22.23
C ASN A 37 7.32 19.95 -22.17
N LEU A 38 8.56 20.33 -21.86
CA LEU A 38 9.01 21.72 -21.83
C LEU A 38 9.41 22.26 -23.22
N ASP A 39 9.45 21.41 -24.25
CA ASP A 39 9.68 21.79 -25.66
C ASP A 39 10.99 22.56 -25.91
N CYS A 40 12.02 22.32 -25.07
CA CYS A 40 13.34 22.90 -25.23
C CYS A 40 14.42 22.00 -24.62
N LYS A 41 15.66 22.11 -25.12
CA LYS A 41 16.82 21.47 -24.48
C LYS A 41 17.21 22.26 -23.23
N LEU A 42 17.57 21.52 -22.18
CA LEU A 42 17.89 22.10 -20.88
C LEU A 42 19.31 21.73 -20.47
N ASP A 43 20.09 22.74 -20.07
CA ASP A 43 21.37 22.51 -19.40
C ASP A 43 21.12 22.22 -17.92
N LEU A 44 21.20 20.93 -17.59
CA LEU A 44 20.96 20.44 -16.22
C LEU A 44 21.98 20.96 -15.21
N LYS A 45 23.24 21.21 -15.63
CA LYS A 45 24.27 21.76 -14.72
C LYS A 45 23.94 23.20 -14.38
N GLN A 46 23.57 23.99 -15.39
CA GLN A 46 23.19 25.39 -15.19
C GLN A 46 21.95 25.51 -14.29
N ILE A 47 20.92 24.67 -14.51
CA ILE A 47 19.73 24.63 -13.65
C ILE A 47 20.11 24.30 -12.20
N ALA A 48 20.96 23.29 -11.98
CA ALA A 48 21.37 22.89 -10.64
C ALA A 48 22.21 23.96 -9.91
N LEU A 49 23.04 24.70 -10.64
CA LEU A 49 23.86 25.79 -10.09
C LEU A 49 23.01 27.01 -9.68
N GLN A 50 21.98 27.33 -10.45
CA GLN A 50 21.17 28.53 -10.23
C GLN A 50 19.97 28.29 -9.30
N ALA A 51 19.42 27.08 -9.27
CA ALA A 51 18.24 26.76 -8.47
C ALA A 51 18.62 26.19 -7.09
N ARG A 52 18.32 26.95 -6.02
CA ARG A 52 18.61 26.54 -4.62
C ARG A 52 17.94 25.24 -4.17
N ASN A 53 16.82 24.85 -4.79
CA ASN A 53 16.05 23.65 -4.46
C ASN A 53 16.20 22.55 -5.53
N ALA A 54 17.37 22.48 -6.18
CA ALA A 54 17.69 21.51 -7.21
C ALA A 54 18.89 20.64 -6.80
N GLU A 55 18.75 19.33 -6.94
CA GLU A 55 19.81 18.35 -6.72
C GLU A 55 20.14 17.70 -8.07
N TYR A 56 21.42 17.62 -8.44
CA TYR A 56 21.86 16.97 -9.68
C TYR A 56 23.15 16.19 -9.47
N ASN A 57 23.10 14.89 -9.75
CA ASN A 57 24.27 14.03 -9.77
C ASN A 57 24.18 13.09 -11.00
N PRO A 58 24.82 13.44 -12.13
CA PRO A 58 24.71 12.67 -13.38
C PRO A 58 25.26 11.25 -13.28
N LYS A 59 26.16 10.97 -12.33
CA LYS A 59 26.63 9.60 -12.08
C LYS A 59 25.57 8.73 -11.41
N ARG A 60 24.66 9.36 -10.64
CA ARG A 60 23.57 8.67 -9.94
C ARG A 60 22.31 8.62 -10.80
N PHE A 61 21.95 9.74 -11.43
CA PHE A 61 20.70 9.86 -12.17
C PHE A 61 20.78 11.00 -13.19
N ALA A 62 20.34 10.74 -14.43
CA ALA A 62 20.48 11.65 -15.56
C ALA A 62 19.44 12.81 -15.60
N ALA A 63 18.90 13.20 -14.44
CA ALA A 63 17.90 14.27 -14.32
C ALA A 63 18.15 15.14 -13.10
N VAL A 64 17.72 16.39 -13.17
CA VAL A 64 17.69 17.31 -12.03
C VAL A 64 16.46 17.01 -11.19
N ILE A 65 16.65 16.83 -9.89
CA ILE A 65 15.58 16.68 -8.90
C ILE A 65 15.28 18.06 -8.33
N MET A 66 14.07 18.59 -8.57
CA MET A 66 13.66 19.90 -8.07
C MET A 66 12.44 19.79 -7.16
N ARG A 67 12.43 20.52 -6.04
CA ARG A 67 11.36 20.42 -5.02
C ARG A 67 10.70 21.76 -4.76
N ILE A 68 9.37 21.74 -4.60
CA ILE A 68 8.59 22.90 -4.15
C ILE A 68 7.71 22.51 -2.97
N ARG A 69 7.42 23.48 -2.10
CA ARG A 69 6.63 23.25 -0.88
C ARG A 69 5.12 23.26 -1.13
N GLU A 70 4.66 24.03 -2.12
CA GLU A 70 3.24 24.23 -2.36
C GLU A 70 2.89 24.26 -3.86
N PRO A 71 2.15 23.27 -4.38
CA PRO A 71 1.84 21.98 -3.75
C PRO A 71 3.13 21.21 -3.40
N LYS A 72 3.14 20.44 -2.32
CA LYS A 72 4.33 19.68 -1.91
C LYS A 72 4.63 18.58 -2.93
N THR A 73 5.61 18.81 -3.79
CA THR A 73 5.92 17.94 -4.94
C THR A 73 7.41 17.91 -5.23
N THR A 74 7.82 16.90 -5.99
CA THR A 74 9.16 16.76 -6.56
C THR A 74 9.05 16.59 -8.07
N ALA A 75 9.86 17.29 -8.85
CA ALA A 75 9.96 17.13 -10.29
C ALA A 75 11.34 16.58 -10.68
N LEU A 76 11.34 15.72 -11.69
CA LEU A 76 12.52 15.23 -12.37
C LEU A 76 12.57 15.88 -13.75
N ILE A 77 13.63 16.64 -14.00
CA ILE A 77 13.79 17.43 -15.23
C ILE A 77 14.95 16.84 -16.03
N PHE A 78 14.66 16.41 -17.26
CA PHE A 78 15.64 15.79 -18.15
C PHE A 78 16.19 16.80 -19.16
N ALA A 79 17.41 16.56 -19.65
CA ALA A 79 18.07 17.42 -20.63
C ALA A 79 17.26 17.55 -21.95
N SER A 80 16.38 16.58 -22.23
CA SER A 80 15.47 16.59 -23.38
C SER A 80 14.33 17.61 -23.28
N GLY A 81 14.11 18.22 -22.11
CA GLY A 81 12.93 19.03 -21.84
C GLY A 81 11.74 18.22 -21.33
N LYS A 82 11.84 16.89 -21.27
CA LYS A 82 10.82 16.08 -20.60
C LYS A 82 10.90 16.33 -19.10
N MET A 83 9.75 16.53 -18.47
CA MET A 83 9.63 16.67 -17.02
C MET A 83 8.63 15.67 -16.47
N VAL A 84 8.95 15.06 -15.34
CA VAL A 84 8.08 14.14 -14.60
C VAL A 84 7.83 14.72 -13.22
N GLY A 85 6.56 14.98 -12.88
CA GLY A 85 6.14 15.51 -11.59
C GLY A 85 5.57 14.40 -10.70
N PHE A 86 6.02 14.35 -9.46
CA PHE A 86 5.59 13.43 -8.43
C PHE A 86 5.07 14.19 -7.23
N SER A 87 4.08 13.61 -6.56
CA SER A 87 3.59 14.12 -5.29
C SER A 87 4.56 13.79 -4.14
N CYS A 88 5.33 12.71 -4.24
CA CYS A 88 6.21 12.26 -3.16
C CYS A 88 7.45 13.16 -2.91
N GLN A 89 7.90 13.22 -1.65
CA GLN A 89 9.18 13.82 -1.22
C GLN A 89 10.32 12.80 -1.15
N SER A 90 10.04 11.51 -0.98
CA SER A 90 11.08 10.50 -0.81
C SER A 90 11.69 10.14 -2.17
N THR A 91 13.00 10.35 -2.33
CA THR A 91 13.75 9.93 -3.52
C THR A 91 13.65 8.44 -3.76
N ALA A 92 13.67 7.63 -2.68
CA ALA A 92 13.50 6.19 -2.76
C ALA A 92 12.14 5.79 -3.36
N LYS A 93 11.08 6.46 -2.94
CA LYS A 93 9.71 6.19 -3.42
C LYS A 93 9.47 6.70 -4.85
N ILE A 94 10.12 7.80 -5.22
CA ILE A 94 10.12 8.28 -6.61
C ILE A 94 10.77 7.24 -7.53
N LEU A 95 11.92 6.68 -7.13
CA LEU A 95 12.65 5.70 -7.93
C LEU A 95 11.89 4.37 -8.05
N SER A 96 11.24 3.90 -6.97
CA SER A 96 10.41 2.69 -7.04
C SER A 96 9.19 2.89 -7.95
N GLU A 97 8.52 4.04 -7.89
CA GLU A 97 7.42 4.37 -8.80
C GLU A 97 7.90 4.51 -10.26
N MET A 98 9.10 5.06 -10.48
CA MET A 98 9.66 5.12 -11.84
C MET A 98 9.99 3.76 -12.43
N LYS A 99 10.44 2.79 -11.62
CA LYS A 99 10.65 1.41 -12.08
C LYS A 99 9.34 0.74 -12.52
N ILE A 100 8.23 1.09 -11.87
CA ILE A 100 6.88 0.63 -12.23
C ILE A 100 6.40 1.31 -13.54
N ILE A 101 6.61 2.62 -13.67
CA ILE A 101 6.09 3.41 -14.80
C ILE A 101 6.93 3.26 -16.07
N TYR A 102 8.25 3.12 -15.93
CA TYR A 102 9.21 2.97 -17.02
C TYR A 102 10.08 1.73 -16.83
N PRO A 103 9.51 0.52 -17.01
CA PRO A 103 10.24 -0.72 -16.81
C PRO A 103 11.40 -0.91 -17.80
N ASN A 104 11.37 -0.21 -18.94
CA ASN A 104 12.37 -0.34 -20.02
C ASN A 104 13.53 0.67 -19.96
N ILE A 105 13.59 1.52 -18.93
CA ILE A 105 14.76 2.38 -18.70
C ILE A 105 15.84 1.54 -18.01
N ALA A 106 17.08 1.60 -18.50
CA ALA A 106 18.20 0.89 -17.87
C ALA A 106 18.51 1.53 -16.50
N TRP A 107 18.25 0.78 -15.43
CA TRP A 107 18.52 1.14 -14.04
C TRP A 107 19.82 0.46 -13.61
N SER A 108 20.76 1.19 -13.01
CA SER A 108 22.01 0.58 -12.50
C SER A 108 21.72 -0.31 -11.28
N LYS A 109 22.37 -1.48 -11.18
CA LYS A 109 22.21 -2.41 -10.05
C LYS A 109 22.59 -1.79 -8.68
N ASP A 110 23.43 -0.75 -8.66
CA ASP A 110 23.83 -0.03 -7.44
C ASP A 110 22.71 0.80 -6.80
N GLU A 111 21.62 1.05 -7.53
CA GLU A 111 20.55 1.96 -7.11
C GLU A 111 19.66 1.43 -5.98
N THR A 112 19.65 0.11 -5.76
CA THR A 112 18.91 -0.53 -4.64
C THR A 112 19.71 -0.53 -3.34
N CYS A 113 21.05 -0.65 -3.42
CA CYS A 113 21.92 -0.77 -2.25
C CYS A 113 22.31 0.60 -1.68
N CYS A 114 22.69 1.56 -2.51
CA CYS A 114 23.27 2.83 -2.04
C CYS A 114 22.25 3.81 -1.43
N ILE A 115 20.94 3.54 -1.52
CA ILE A 115 19.90 4.35 -0.86
C ILE A 115 19.73 3.95 0.61
N MET A 116 20.07 2.71 0.98
CA MET A 116 20.06 2.27 2.38
C MET A 116 21.25 2.82 3.18
N GLU A 117 22.40 3.08 2.54
CA GLU A 117 23.61 3.54 3.26
C GLU A 117 23.66 5.04 3.58
N ARG A 118 22.84 5.88 2.93
CA ARG A 118 22.89 7.35 3.12
C ARG A 118 21.71 7.97 3.87
N ILE A 119 20.76 7.16 4.32
CA ILE A 119 19.84 7.57 5.39
C ILE A 119 20.56 7.17 6.68
N GLY A 120 21.13 8.15 7.39
CA GLY A 120 21.86 7.91 8.63
C GLY A 120 20.98 7.25 9.69
N THR A 121 20.98 5.92 9.70
CA THR A 121 20.67 5.11 10.88
C THR A 121 21.86 4.18 11.03
N SER A 122 22.75 4.53 11.94
CA SER A 122 23.81 3.67 12.44
C SER A 122 23.25 2.28 12.76
N ASN A 123 23.86 1.24 12.16
CA ASN A 123 23.83 -0.17 12.55
C ASN A 123 22.91 -0.54 13.73
N ARG A 124 21.65 -0.88 13.45
CA ARG A 124 20.89 -1.94 14.12
C ARG A 124 19.83 -2.49 13.16
N PRO A 125 19.68 -3.83 13.02
CA PRO A 125 18.56 -4.41 12.29
C PRO A 125 17.33 -4.35 13.19
N LEU A 126 16.52 -3.31 13.05
CA LEU A 126 15.19 -3.26 13.67
C LEU A 126 14.16 -3.79 12.66
N TYR A 127 13.92 -5.10 12.73
CA TYR A 127 12.68 -5.72 12.28
C TYR A 127 11.54 -5.22 13.16
N HIS A 128 11.02 -4.03 12.88
CA HIS A 128 9.73 -3.61 13.38
C HIS A 128 8.98 -2.86 12.29
N GLY A 129 7.89 -3.48 11.82
CA GLY A 129 6.78 -2.84 11.15
C GLY A 129 7.16 -1.87 10.05
N PHE A 130 7.37 -2.39 8.84
CA PHE A 130 7.26 -1.60 7.61
C PHE A 130 5.78 -1.18 7.45
N THR A 131 5.33 -0.24 8.29
CA THR A 131 4.09 0.48 8.04
C THR A 131 4.36 1.29 6.79
N PRO A 132 3.60 1.12 5.69
CA PRO A 132 3.81 1.93 4.50
C PRO A 132 3.54 3.38 4.89
N GLN A 133 4.60 4.15 5.14
CA GLN A 133 4.49 5.55 5.48
C GLN A 133 3.87 6.26 4.27
N VAL A 134 2.66 6.75 4.48
CA VAL A 134 1.84 7.39 3.47
C VAL A 134 2.43 8.77 3.19
N CYS A 135 3.35 8.85 2.22
CA CYS A 135 3.89 10.12 1.75
C CYS A 135 2.78 10.92 1.06
N THR A 136 2.18 11.88 1.75
CA THR A 136 1.17 12.77 1.16
C THR A 136 1.85 13.86 0.35
N GLY A 137 1.80 13.75 -0.97
CA GLY A 137 1.99 14.88 -1.88
C GLY A 137 0.67 15.38 -2.45
N ALA A 138 0.73 16.17 -3.53
CA ALA A 138 -0.42 16.50 -4.36
C ALA A 138 -1.43 15.34 -4.47
N LYS A 139 -2.61 15.52 -3.86
CA LYS A 139 -3.68 14.51 -3.74
C LYS A 139 -4.72 14.64 -4.87
N SER A 140 -4.52 15.58 -5.78
CA SER A 140 -5.44 15.85 -6.89
C SER A 140 -4.71 16.14 -8.21
N GLU A 141 -5.37 15.80 -9.31
CA GLU A 141 -4.88 16.01 -10.67
C GLU A 141 -4.64 17.51 -10.92
N GLN A 142 -5.52 18.36 -10.38
CA GLN A 142 -5.39 19.82 -10.43
C GLN A 142 -4.12 20.32 -9.71
N GLN A 143 -3.81 19.79 -8.53
CA GLN A 143 -2.58 20.12 -7.81
C GLN A 143 -1.34 19.65 -8.58
N SER A 144 -1.39 18.46 -9.21
CA SER A 144 -0.30 17.96 -10.06
C SER A 144 -0.06 18.88 -11.26
N LYS A 145 -1.12 19.34 -11.93
CA LYS A 145 -1.04 20.29 -13.05
C LYS A 145 -0.51 21.66 -12.61
N LEU A 146 -0.97 22.18 -11.47
CA LEU A 146 -0.49 23.43 -10.89
C LEU A 146 1.01 23.36 -10.56
N ALA A 147 1.46 22.27 -9.91
CA ALA A 147 2.86 22.04 -9.60
C ALA A 147 3.72 21.98 -10.87
N ALA A 148 3.30 21.21 -11.88
CA ALA A 148 3.99 21.14 -13.17
C ALA A 148 4.13 22.52 -13.84
N ARG A 149 3.09 23.37 -13.77
CA ARG A 149 3.16 24.76 -14.28
C ARG A 149 4.13 25.62 -13.47
N LYS A 150 4.18 25.47 -12.14
CA LYS A 150 5.14 26.17 -11.29
C LYS A 150 6.58 25.80 -11.65
N TYR A 151 6.86 24.51 -11.87
CA TYR A 151 8.18 24.07 -12.32
C TYR A 151 8.56 24.63 -13.70
N ALA A 152 7.65 24.58 -14.68
CA ALA A 152 7.89 25.18 -16.00
C ALA A 152 8.19 26.69 -15.87
N ARG A 153 7.48 27.40 -14.99
CA ARG A 153 7.73 28.82 -14.72
C ARG A 153 9.08 29.08 -14.06
N ILE A 154 9.55 28.21 -13.17
CA ILE A 154 10.90 28.30 -12.58
C ILE A 154 11.93 28.18 -13.70
N ILE A 155 11.80 27.18 -14.59
CA ILE A 155 12.72 27.00 -15.71
C ILE A 155 12.73 28.20 -16.66
N GLN A 156 11.56 28.81 -16.93
CA GLN A 156 11.48 30.06 -17.68
C GLN A 156 12.25 31.21 -17.02
N LYS A 157 12.16 31.35 -15.68
CA LYS A 157 12.87 32.38 -14.93
C LYS A 157 14.39 32.18 -14.90
N LEU A 158 14.87 30.96 -15.12
CA LEU A 158 16.29 30.65 -15.28
C LEU A 158 16.83 30.96 -16.69
N GLY A 159 15.99 31.50 -17.59
CA GLY A 159 16.39 31.92 -18.93
C GLY A 159 16.17 30.87 -20.02
N PHE A 160 15.56 29.72 -19.72
CA PHE A 160 15.25 28.70 -20.73
C PHE A 160 13.89 28.99 -21.39
N PRO A 161 13.75 28.83 -22.72
CA PRO A 161 12.49 29.07 -23.45
C PRO A 161 11.50 27.90 -23.28
N ALA A 162 11.22 27.50 -22.04
CA ALA A 162 10.35 26.38 -21.71
C ALA A 162 8.87 26.69 -22.00
N LYS A 163 8.18 25.72 -22.60
CA LYS A 163 6.72 25.73 -22.84
C LYS A 163 6.04 24.69 -21.95
N PHE A 164 4.71 24.63 -22.00
CA PHE A 164 3.92 23.64 -21.27
C PHE A 164 3.08 22.85 -22.26
N LYS A 165 3.65 21.76 -22.80
CA LYS A 165 3.00 20.89 -23.80
C LYS A 165 2.80 19.48 -23.26
N ASP A 166 1.81 18.77 -23.80
CA ASP A 166 1.59 17.34 -23.57
C ASP A 166 1.50 16.92 -22.10
N PHE A 167 0.85 17.75 -21.27
CA PHE A 167 0.59 17.39 -19.89
C PHE A 167 -0.36 16.19 -19.85
N LYS A 168 0.09 15.11 -19.20
CA LYS A 168 -0.69 13.88 -19.01
C LYS A 168 -0.44 13.26 -17.65
N ILE A 169 -1.50 12.72 -17.06
CA ILE A 169 -1.40 11.83 -15.90
C ILE A 169 -0.88 10.48 -16.40
N GLN A 170 0.17 9.97 -15.76
CA GLN A 170 0.75 8.67 -16.07
C GLN A 170 0.25 7.59 -15.12
N ASN A 171 0.12 7.93 -13.84
CA ASN A 171 -0.24 6.99 -12.80
C ASN A 171 -0.94 7.71 -11.64
N ILE A 172 -1.91 7.03 -11.07
CA ILE A 172 -2.63 7.39 -9.86
C ILE A 172 -2.48 6.20 -8.91
N VAL A 173 -2.04 6.49 -7.69
CA VAL A 173 -1.91 5.50 -6.61
C VAL A 173 -3.00 5.76 -5.60
N GLY A 174 -3.87 4.78 -5.39
CA GLY A 174 -4.90 4.77 -4.37
C GLY A 174 -4.54 3.87 -3.20
N SER A 175 -5.14 4.11 -2.05
CA SER A 175 -5.15 3.16 -0.94
C SER A 175 -6.52 3.11 -0.28
N CYS A 176 -6.90 1.93 0.18
CA CYS A 176 -8.11 1.72 0.98
C CYS A 176 -7.85 0.68 2.07
N ASP A 177 -8.80 0.58 2.98
CA ASP A 177 -8.77 -0.35 4.11
C ASP A 177 -10.16 -0.96 4.23
N VAL A 178 -10.27 -2.27 4.01
CA VAL A 178 -11.57 -2.99 4.08
C VAL A 178 -12.01 -3.28 5.50
N LYS A 179 -11.19 -2.96 6.51
CA LYS A 179 -11.52 -3.11 7.94
C LYS A 179 -11.73 -4.54 8.43
N PHE A 180 -11.23 -5.53 7.69
CA PHE A 180 -11.18 -6.91 8.14
C PHE A 180 -9.93 -7.63 7.61
N PRO A 181 -9.40 -8.62 8.36
CA PRO A 181 -8.27 -9.40 7.91
C PRO A 181 -8.62 -10.35 6.75
N ILE A 182 -7.67 -10.59 5.85
CA ILE A 182 -7.86 -11.37 4.61
C ILE A 182 -6.94 -12.61 4.61
N ARG A 183 -7.47 -13.76 4.21
CA ARG A 183 -6.71 -15.01 4.00
C ARG A 183 -6.05 -15.02 2.62
N LEU A 184 -4.82 -14.47 2.54
CA LEU A 184 -4.10 -14.30 1.28
C LEU A 184 -3.73 -15.63 0.61
N GLU A 185 -3.46 -16.68 1.39
CA GLU A 185 -3.11 -18.00 0.87
C GLU A 185 -4.28 -18.59 0.05
N GLY A 186 -5.50 -18.49 0.58
CA GLY A 186 -6.71 -18.95 -0.10
C GLY A 186 -7.03 -18.12 -1.35
N LEU A 187 -6.83 -16.81 -1.27
CA LEU A 187 -6.99 -15.91 -2.41
C LEU A 187 -5.96 -16.19 -3.52
N ALA A 188 -4.70 -16.44 -3.16
CA ALA A 188 -3.64 -16.80 -4.09
C ALA A 188 -3.92 -18.13 -4.78
N TYR A 189 -4.39 -19.12 -4.03
CA TYR A 189 -4.76 -20.43 -4.58
C TYR A 189 -5.93 -20.33 -5.57
N SER A 190 -7.01 -19.65 -5.17
CA SER A 190 -8.24 -19.56 -5.98
C SER A 190 -8.09 -18.64 -7.20
N HIS A 191 -7.30 -17.56 -7.07
CA HIS A 191 -7.04 -16.59 -8.15
C HIS A 191 -5.59 -16.65 -8.67
N GLY A 192 -4.96 -17.83 -8.70
CA GLY A 192 -3.54 -17.98 -9.05
C GLY A 192 -3.15 -17.40 -10.41
N ALA A 193 -4.06 -17.35 -11.38
CA ALA A 193 -3.81 -16.74 -12.70
C ALA A 193 -3.61 -15.22 -12.66
N PHE A 194 -4.09 -14.55 -11.60
CA PHE A 194 -4.02 -13.10 -11.42
C PHE A 194 -3.17 -12.70 -10.21
N SER A 195 -2.93 -13.65 -9.29
CA SER A 195 -2.30 -13.42 -8.00
C SER A 195 -0.86 -13.94 -7.98
N SER A 196 0.03 -13.20 -7.35
CA SER A 196 1.38 -13.66 -6.99
C SER A 196 1.60 -13.36 -5.52
N TYR A 197 1.82 -14.40 -4.71
CA TYR A 197 2.00 -14.28 -3.27
C TYR A 197 3.18 -15.16 -2.83
N GLU A 198 4.28 -14.51 -2.47
CA GLU A 198 5.50 -15.13 -1.98
C GLU A 198 5.91 -14.38 -0.70
N PRO A 199 5.38 -14.79 0.48
CA PRO A 199 5.52 -14.01 1.72
C PRO A 199 6.99 -13.83 2.15
N GLU A 200 7.87 -14.76 1.77
CA GLU A 200 9.32 -14.67 2.00
C GLU A 200 9.98 -13.53 1.20
N LEU A 201 9.44 -13.19 0.03
CA LEU A 201 9.96 -12.09 -0.81
C LEU A 201 9.22 -10.77 -0.56
N PHE A 202 7.91 -10.84 -0.35
CA PHE A 202 7.05 -9.68 -0.16
C PHE A 202 5.81 -10.02 0.68
N PRO A 203 5.50 -9.27 1.77
CA PRO A 203 4.44 -9.62 2.72
C PRO A 203 3.00 -9.40 2.20
N GLY A 204 2.82 -8.87 1.00
CA GLY A 204 1.50 -8.64 0.39
C GLY A 204 1.26 -9.52 -0.83
N LEU A 205 -0.01 -9.77 -1.16
CA LEU A 205 -0.40 -10.42 -2.39
C LEU A 205 -0.44 -9.39 -3.53
N ILE A 206 0.20 -9.70 -4.65
CA ILE A 206 0.16 -8.89 -5.88
C ILE A 206 -0.96 -9.41 -6.75
N TYR A 207 -2.03 -8.65 -6.93
CA TYR A 207 -3.16 -8.99 -7.80
C TYR A 207 -3.14 -8.15 -9.08
N ARG A 208 -3.11 -8.81 -10.23
CA ARG A 208 -3.05 -8.18 -11.56
C ARG A 208 -4.42 -8.24 -12.22
N MET A 209 -5.21 -7.17 -12.03
CA MET A 209 -6.52 -7.03 -12.66
C MET A 209 -6.36 -6.69 -14.15
N LYS A 210 -7.11 -7.37 -15.02
CA LYS A 210 -7.07 -7.13 -16.46
C LYS A 210 -7.91 -5.92 -16.89
N GLN A 211 -9.09 -5.75 -16.29
CA GLN A 211 -10.04 -4.67 -16.63
C GLN A 211 -10.69 -4.10 -15.36
N PRO A 212 -10.41 -2.82 -15.02
CA PRO A 212 -9.36 -1.96 -15.58
C PRO A 212 -7.96 -2.55 -15.34
N LYS A 213 -6.97 -2.14 -16.14
CA LYS A 213 -5.59 -2.66 -16.03
C LYS A 213 -4.89 -2.06 -14.81
N ILE A 214 -5.13 -2.65 -13.65
CA ILE A 214 -4.68 -2.19 -12.33
C ILE A 214 -3.92 -3.29 -11.61
N VAL A 215 -2.90 -2.90 -10.86
CA VAL A 215 -2.19 -3.79 -9.93
C VAL A 215 -2.60 -3.41 -8.51
N LEU A 216 -3.03 -4.39 -7.74
CA LEU A 216 -3.39 -4.24 -6.34
C LEU A 216 -2.34 -4.96 -5.48
N LEU A 217 -1.93 -4.31 -4.39
CA LEU A 217 -1.15 -4.91 -3.32
C LEU A 217 -2.07 -5.09 -2.12
N ILE A 218 -2.42 -6.33 -1.80
CA ILE A 218 -3.38 -6.68 -0.76
C ILE A 218 -2.61 -7.24 0.44
N PHE A 219 -2.84 -6.69 1.63
CA PHE A 219 -2.18 -7.11 2.86
C PHE A 219 -3.14 -7.92 3.74
N VAL A 220 -2.60 -8.83 4.56
CA VAL A 220 -3.36 -9.64 5.52
C VAL A 220 -4.24 -8.78 6.44
N SER A 221 -3.81 -7.55 6.72
CA SER A 221 -4.55 -6.58 7.55
C SER A 221 -5.85 -6.03 6.93
N GLY A 222 -6.11 -6.25 5.64
CA GLY A 222 -7.22 -5.61 4.92
C GLY A 222 -6.85 -4.26 4.29
N LYS A 223 -5.61 -3.78 4.48
CA LYS A 223 -5.10 -2.63 3.74
C LYS A 223 -4.79 -3.03 2.30
N ILE A 224 -5.11 -2.14 1.37
CA ILE A 224 -4.93 -2.36 -0.07
C ILE A 224 -4.31 -1.11 -0.69
N VAL A 225 -3.35 -1.31 -1.58
CA VAL A 225 -2.77 -0.25 -2.42
C VAL A 225 -3.12 -0.56 -3.87
N LEU A 226 -3.67 0.41 -4.59
CA LEU A 226 -4.02 0.29 -6.01
C LEU A 226 -3.09 1.19 -6.82
N THR A 227 -2.51 0.66 -7.91
CA THR A 227 -1.61 1.41 -8.80
C THR A 227 -1.82 1.02 -10.26
N GLY A 228 -1.48 1.92 -11.17
CA GLY A 228 -1.60 1.73 -12.63
C GLY A 228 -2.75 2.52 -13.26
N ALA A 229 -3.58 3.20 -12.45
CA ALA A 229 -4.70 3.98 -12.93
C ALA A 229 -4.23 5.26 -13.62
N LYS A 230 -4.86 5.66 -14.72
CA LYS A 230 -4.66 6.97 -15.37
C LYS A 230 -5.75 7.95 -15.02
N VAL A 231 -6.95 7.44 -14.70
CA VAL A 231 -8.11 8.21 -14.29
C VAL A 231 -8.58 7.71 -12.92
N ARG A 232 -9.06 8.63 -12.09
CA ARG A 232 -9.58 8.32 -10.75
C ARG A 232 -10.62 7.18 -10.76
N ASP A 233 -11.54 7.19 -11.72
CA ASP A 233 -12.64 6.22 -11.79
C ASP A 233 -12.13 4.78 -12.00
N GLU A 234 -10.99 4.59 -12.67
CA GLU A 234 -10.37 3.26 -12.81
C GLU A 234 -9.93 2.71 -11.44
N THR A 235 -9.50 3.59 -10.52
CA THR A 235 -9.14 3.20 -9.16
C THR A 235 -10.37 2.73 -8.38
N TYR A 236 -11.49 3.43 -8.56
CA TYR A 236 -12.75 3.10 -7.90
C TYR A 236 -13.35 1.81 -8.46
N ALA A 237 -13.45 1.69 -9.78
CA ALA A 237 -13.91 0.47 -10.44
C ALA A 237 -13.06 -0.76 -10.06
N ALA A 238 -11.73 -0.62 -10.00
CA ALA A 238 -10.86 -1.72 -9.57
C ALA A 238 -11.12 -2.15 -8.13
N PHE A 239 -11.40 -1.21 -7.23
CA PHE A 239 -11.72 -1.53 -5.85
C PHE A 239 -13.08 -2.22 -5.71
N GLU A 240 -14.12 -1.69 -6.37
CA GLU A 240 -15.45 -2.30 -6.35
C GLU A 240 -15.45 -3.72 -6.96
N ASN A 241 -14.64 -3.95 -8.01
CA ASN A 241 -14.50 -5.27 -8.62
C ASN A 241 -13.84 -6.29 -7.68
N ILE A 242 -12.85 -5.88 -6.87
CA ILE A 242 -12.13 -6.81 -5.99
C ILE A 242 -12.84 -7.00 -4.64
N TYR A 243 -13.59 -6.00 -4.16
CA TYR A 243 -14.25 -6.02 -2.86
C TYR A 243 -15.08 -7.28 -2.55
N PRO A 244 -15.96 -7.79 -3.45
CA PRO A 244 -16.71 -9.03 -3.19
C PRO A 244 -15.79 -10.25 -3.05
N VAL A 245 -14.73 -10.33 -3.85
CA VAL A 245 -13.72 -11.40 -3.76
C VAL A 245 -13.02 -11.33 -2.40
N LEU A 246 -12.61 -10.14 -1.94
CA LEU A 246 -11.94 -10.01 -0.64
C LEU A 246 -12.86 -10.39 0.52
N SER A 247 -14.15 -10.10 0.40
CA SER A 247 -15.15 -10.45 1.40
C SER A 247 -15.31 -11.97 1.56
N GLU A 248 -15.18 -12.73 0.47
CA GLU A 248 -15.18 -14.20 0.50
C GLU A 248 -13.98 -14.77 1.26
N PHE A 249 -12.81 -14.14 1.16
CA PHE A 249 -11.59 -14.54 1.86
C PHE A 249 -11.38 -13.82 3.20
N ARG A 250 -12.44 -13.23 3.77
CA ARG A 250 -12.39 -12.62 5.10
C ARG A 250 -12.01 -13.69 6.13
N LYS A 251 -10.95 -13.45 6.91
CA LYS A 251 -10.65 -14.28 8.08
C LYS A 251 -11.73 -14.04 9.11
N THR A 252 -12.46 -15.09 9.47
CA THR A 252 -13.32 -15.08 10.65
C THR A 252 -12.40 -14.93 11.85
N GLN A 253 -12.37 -13.75 12.47
CA GLN A 253 -11.86 -13.68 13.82
C GLN A 253 -12.89 -14.37 14.71
N GLN A 254 -12.66 -15.63 15.07
CA GLN A 254 -13.37 -16.24 16.19
C GLN A 254 -12.84 -15.59 17.47
N CYS A 255 -13.34 -14.41 17.79
CA CYS A 255 -13.25 -13.88 19.14
C CYS A 255 -14.29 -14.62 19.97
N TYR A 256 -13.90 -15.72 20.62
CA TYR A 256 -14.74 -16.27 21.68
C TYR A 256 -14.76 -15.26 22.83
N LYS A 257 -15.85 -14.48 22.92
CA LYS A 257 -16.17 -13.77 24.16
C LYS A 257 -16.69 -14.81 25.13
N PHE A 258 -15.83 -15.28 26.02
CA PHE A 258 -16.28 -15.97 27.21
C PHE A 258 -16.58 -14.91 28.26
N ASP A 259 -17.86 -14.71 28.59
CA ASP A 259 -18.23 -13.99 29.79
C ASP A 259 -17.86 -14.87 30.98
N PHE A 260 -16.73 -14.59 31.62
CA PHE A 260 -16.36 -15.21 32.89
C PHE A 260 -16.83 -14.28 34.02
N PRO A 261 -17.91 -14.60 34.76
CA PRO A 261 -18.47 -13.71 35.78
C PRO A 261 -17.54 -13.46 36.99
N PHE A 262 -16.34 -14.05 37.00
CA PHE A 262 -15.45 -14.15 38.16
C PHE A 262 -14.01 -13.65 37.93
N LEU A 263 -13.66 -13.14 36.74
CA LEU A 263 -12.31 -12.58 36.50
C LEU A 263 -12.37 -11.21 35.84
N ASP A 264 -11.96 -10.20 36.60
CA ASP A 264 -11.84 -8.80 36.18
C ASP A 264 -10.50 -8.57 35.44
N ARG A 265 -10.26 -9.31 34.35
CA ARG A 265 -9.09 -9.11 33.46
C ARG A 265 -9.43 -9.30 31.99
N ASP A 266 -8.96 -8.36 31.19
CA ASP A 266 -9.17 -8.27 29.74
C ASP A 266 -8.61 -9.46 28.95
N VAL A 267 -9.42 -9.92 28.00
CA VAL A 267 -9.13 -10.53 26.69
C VAL A 267 -7.80 -11.29 26.56
N VAL A 268 -7.86 -12.63 26.58
CA VAL A 268 -6.76 -13.49 26.13
C VAL A 268 -7.01 -13.94 24.69
N THR A 269 -6.17 -13.49 23.74
CA THR A 269 -6.13 -14.03 22.38
C THR A 269 -5.42 -15.38 22.38
N VAL A 270 -6.15 -16.47 22.15
CA VAL A 270 -5.54 -17.79 21.90
C VAL A 270 -4.95 -17.78 20.49
N ASP A 271 -3.71 -18.25 20.31
CA ASP A 271 -3.04 -18.33 19.01
C ASP A 271 -3.76 -19.34 18.08
N ASP A 272 -4.53 -18.76 17.16
CA ASP A 272 -5.49 -19.36 16.23
C ASP A 272 -4.84 -20.21 15.11
N ASN A 273 -3.50 -20.18 14.98
CA ASN A 273 -2.82 -20.81 13.84
C ASN A 273 -2.78 -22.34 13.88
N ARG A 274 -2.79 -22.98 15.05
CA ARG A 274 -2.71 -24.46 15.14
C ARG A 274 -4.06 -25.14 14.88
N LEU A 275 -5.14 -24.62 15.47
CA LEU A 275 -6.47 -25.23 15.34
C LEU A 275 -7.00 -25.15 13.90
N ASN A 276 -6.84 -23.99 13.27
CA ASN A 276 -7.19 -23.81 11.85
C ASN A 276 -6.40 -24.71 10.90
N TYR A 277 -5.15 -25.05 11.23
CA TYR A 277 -4.36 -26.03 10.48
C TYR A 277 -4.93 -27.45 10.63
N TYR A 278 -5.30 -27.85 11.84
CA TYR A 278 -5.86 -29.19 12.09
C TYR A 278 -7.27 -29.36 11.50
N ASP A 279 -8.12 -28.34 11.53
CA ASP A 279 -9.43 -28.39 10.89
C ASP A 279 -9.34 -28.43 9.36
N TRP A 280 -8.38 -27.69 8.79
CA TRP A 280 -8.07 -27.78 7.37
C TRP A 280 -7.54 -29.17 6.99
N LEU A 281 -6.66 -29.76 7.80
CA LEU A 281 -6.12 -31.11 7.57
C LEU A 281 -7.23 -32.17 7.69
N ALA A 282 -8.12 -32.05 8.68
CA ALA A 282 -9.27 -32.94 8.89
C ALA A 282 -10.21 -32.92 7.67
N ALA A 283 -10.49 -31.73 7.12
CA ALA A 283 -11.29 -31.59 5.91
C ALA A 283 -10.64 -32.25 4.68
N GLN A 284 -9.31 -32.17 4.53
CA GLN A 284 -8.59 -32.86 3.44
C GLN A 284 -8.63 -34.39 3.58
N CYS A 285 -8.73 -34.90 4.81
CA CYS A 285 -8.82 -36.33 5.11
C CYS A 285 -10.27 -36.86 5.20
N GLY A 286 -11.29 -36.03 4.96
CA GLY A 286 -12.69 -36.42 5.08
C GLY A 286 -13.17 -36.68 6.51
N ILE A 287 -12.44 -36.15 7.49
CA ILE A 287 -12.73 -36.28 8.93
C ILE A 287 -13.53 -35.04 9.38
N PRO A 288 -14.53 -35.19 10.27
CA PRO A 288 -15.29 -34.07 10.82
C PRO A 288 -14.36 -33.05 11.50
N GLN A 289 -14.69 -31.77 11.37
CA GLN A 289 -13.97 -30.68 12.06
C GLN A 289 -14.09 -30.83 13.58
N ILE A 290 -13.15 -30.25 14.31
CA ILE A 290 -13.15 -30.34 15.77
C ILE A 290 -14.38 -29.64 16.35
N GLU A 291 -15.12 -30.35 17.20
CA GLU A 291 -16.32 -29.80 17.85
C GLU A 291 -15.93 -28.66 18.81
N GLU A 292 -16.73 -27.60 18.84
CA GLU A 292 -16.43 -26.37 19.61
C GLU A 292 -16.14 -26.62 21.10
N TRP A 293 -16.79 -27.62 21.71
CA TRP A 293 -16.55 -27.99 23.12
C TRP A 293 -15.14 -28.58 23.36
N ARG A 294 -14.53 -29.22 22.35
CA ARG A 294 -13.16 -29.74 22.46
C ARG A 294 -12.15 -28.60 22.43
N THR A 295 -12.41 -27.59 21.60
CA THR A 295 -11.61 -26.35 21.57
C THR A 295 -11.68 -25.62 22.91
N GLN A 296 -12.86 -25.58 23.54
CA GLN A 296 -13.04 -25.06 24.91
C GLN A 296 -12.19 -25.83 25.91
N MET A 297 -12.22 -27.17 25.87
CA MET A 297 -11.44 -28.01 26.78
C MET A 297 -9.93 -27.82 26.61
N TYR A 298 -9.43 -27.68 25.38
CA TYR A 298 -8.01 -27.40 25.13
C TYR A 298 -7.58 -26.01 25.63
N ALA A 299 -8.43 -24.99 25.44
CA ALA A 299 -8.16 -23.64 25.93
C ALA A 299 -8.15 -23.61 27.47
N GLU A 300 -9.13 -24.23 28.11
CA GLU A 300 -9.19 -24.36 29.57
C GLU A 300 -7.97 -25.10 30.13
N ASN A 301 -7.60 -26.24 29.52
CA ASN A 301 -6.45 -27.02 29.98
C ASN A 301 -5.12 -26.25 29.80
N GLY A 302 -5.00 -25.49 28.71
CA GLY A 302 -3.87 -24.58 28.48
C GLY A 302 -3.79 -23.44 29.50
N MET A 303 -4.93 -22.85 29.88
CA MET A 303 -4.98 -21.83 30.93
C MET A 303 -4.67 -22.43 32.31
N ASN A 304 -5.19 -23.62 32.61
CA ASN A 304 -4.91 -24.30 33.88
C ASN A 304 -3.42 -24.62 34.05
N ARG A 305 -2.74 -25.00 32.96
CA ARG A 305 -1.29 -25.20 32.93
C ARG A 305 -0.50 -23.92 33.24
N ASN A 306 -0.96 -22.77 32.77
CA ASN A 306 -0.29 -21.48 33.02
C ASN A 306 -0.55 -20.94 34.44
N VAL A 307 -1.74 -21.17 34.99
CA VAL A 307 -2.15 -20.69 36.32
C VAL A 307 -1.65 -21.60 37.43
N ARG A 308 -1.49 -22.91 37.16
CA ARG A 308 -1.02 -23.91 38.11
C ARG A 308 0.09 -24.77 37.49
N PRO A 309 1.28 -24.20 37.25
CA PRO A 309 2.40 -24.95 36.67
C PRO A 309 2.82 -26.14 37.55
N GLU A 310 2.59 -26.06 38.86
CA GLU A 310 2.96 -27.10 39.83
C GLU A 310 2.06 -28.34 39.78
N THR A 311 0.82 -28.23 39.30
CA THR A 311 -0.07 -29.39 39.06
C THR A 311 0.21 -30.12 37.75
N TYR A 312 1.07 -29.55 36.89
CA TYR A 312 1.52 -30.14 35.62
C TYR A 312 2.98 -30.61 35.76
N ARG A 313 3.35 -31.11 36.93
CA ARG A 313 4.62 -31.80 37.12
C ARG A 313 4.35 -33.28 36.83
N ASP A 314 4.91 -33.77 35.73
CA ASP A 314 5.11 -35.21 35.55
C ASP A 314 6.18 -35.65 36.56
N GLU A 315 5.77 -35.89 37.81
CA GLU A 315 6.57 -36.67 38.75
C GLU A 315 6.45 -38.13 38.31
N TRP A 316 7.41 -38.56 37.49
CA TRP A 316 7.77 -39.96 37.42
C TRP A 316 8.77 -40.23 38.54
N GLU A 317 8.31 -40.78 39.67
CA GLU A 317 9.13 -41.65 40.54
C GLU A 317 9.13 -43.03 39.83
N ASP A 318 10.22 -43.68 39.44
CA ASP A 318 11.64 -43.65 39.83
C ASP A 318 12.60 -43.60 38.62
#